data_AF-A0A318K2W1-F1
#
_entry.id   AF-A0A318K2W1-F1
#
_cell.length_a   1.000
_cell.length_b   1.000
_cell.length_c   1.000
_cell.angle_alpha   90.00
_cell.angle_beta   90.00
_cell.angle_gamma   90.00
#
_symmetry.space_group_name_H-M   'P 1'
#
loop_
_entity.id
_entity.type
_entity.pdbx_description
1 polymer ?
#
loop_
_entity_poly.entity_id
_entity_poly.type
_entity_poly.pdbx_seq_one_letter_code
_entity_poly.pdbx_strand_id
1 'polypeptide(L)'
;MAEWEPRVRLFGLVVLAVVPCLVGCGLLFTFVGEYAGVGVVQRLAIGAALVVALSAIAVCRRRPPEGHVRTAVRGAFFASYAAVAVAAALTTRNENWEILSIPIYFMLIFSLHALYERCIRRFETFGK
;
A
#
# COMPACT_ATOMS: atom_id res chain seq x y z
N MET A 1 6.75 10.71 -26.73
CA MET A 1 7.11 10.45 -25.32
C MET A 1 8.42 9.73 -25.33
N ALA A 2 9.38 10.23 -24.59
CA ALA A 2 10.70 9.64 -24.54
C ALA A 2 10.63 8.27 -23.83
N GLU A 3 11.25 7.23 -24.38
CA GLU A 3 11.15 5.85 -23.85
C GLU A 3 11.65 5.69 -22.40
N TRP A 4 12.44 6.64 -21.90
CA TRP A 4 12.95 6.64 -20.53
C TRP A 4 11.90 7.02 -19.48
N GLU A 5 10.94 7.87 -19.83
CA GLU A 5 9.92 8.41 -18.92
C GLU A 5 9.01 7.32 -18.28
N PRO A 6 8.47 6.34 -19.03
CA PRO A 6 7.71 5.25 -18.43
C PRO A 6 8.58 4.31 -17.57
N ARG A 7 9.88 4.17 -17.90
CA ARG A 7 10.81 3.33 -17.12
C ARG A 7 11.12 3.96 -15.76
N VAL A 8 11.40 5.26 -15.73
CA VAL A 8 11.64 6.01 -14.48
C VAL A 8 10.39 6.01 -13.59
N ARG A 9 9.21 6.13 -14.20
CA ARG A 9 7.94 6.04 -13.48
C ARG A 9 7.72 4.66 -12.87
N LEU A 10 7.91 3.60 -13.65
CA LEU A 10 7.81 2.22 -13.15
C LEU A 10 8.80 1.99 -12.01
N PHE A 11 10.05 2.44 -12.15
CA PHE A 11 11.06 2.31 -11.11
C PHE A 11 10.63 2.99 -9.81
N GLY A 12 10.14 4.24 -9.87
CA GLY A 12 9.64 4.94 -8.70
C GLY A 12 8.44 4.27 -8.03
N LEU A 13 7.52 3.69 -8.82
CA LEU A 13 6.39 2.91 -8.29
C LEU A 13 6.83 1.61 -7.64
N VAL A 14 7.78 0.90 -8.24
CA VAL A 14 8.34 -0.35 -7.70
C VAL A 14 9.04 -0.07 -6.37
N VAL A 15 9.90 0.95 -6.31
CA VAL A 15 10.62 1.33 -5.08
C VAL A 15 9.64 1.66 -3.94
N LEU A 16 8.59 2.44 -4.23
CA LEU A 16 7.57 2.77 -3.23
C LEU A 16 6.72 1.58 -2.82
N ALA A 17 6.54 0.58 -3.69
CA ALA A 17 5.81 -0.64 -3.38
C ALA A 17 6.62 -1.66 -2.56
N VAL A 18 7.96 -1.55 -2.52
CA VAL A 18 8.81 -2.46 -1.72
C VAL A 18 8.45 -2.40 -0.24
N VAL A 19 8.31 -1.19 0.33
CA VAL A 19 8.01 -1.00 1.75
C VAL A 19 6.69 -1.64 2.17
N PRO A 20 5.53 -1.34 1.54
CA PRO A 20 4.27 -1.98 1.91
C PRO A 20 4.31 -3.48 1.65
N CYS A 21 5.01 -3.97 0.63
CA CYS A 21 5.18 -5.41 0.38
C CYS A 21 5.98 -6.09 1.48
N LEU A 22 7.12 -5.54 1.89
CA LEU A 22 7.94 -6.12 2.96
C LEU A 22 7.19 -6.13 4.29
N VAL A 23 6.54 -5.01 4.64
CA VAL A 23 5.75 -4.89 5.87
C VAL A 23 4.56 -5.85 5.85
N GLY A 24 3.78 -5.85 4.76
CA GLY A 24 2.61 -6.70 4.62
C GLY A 24 2.95 -8.20 4.57
N CYS A 25 3.97 -8.59 3.81
CA CYS A 25 4.46 -9.97 3.79
C CYS A 25 5.06 -10.38 5.14
N GLY A 26 5.75 -9.46 5.82
CA GLY A 26 6.24 -9.67 7.18
C GLY A 26 5.11 -10.04 8.15
N LEU A 27 4.03 -9.26 8.14
CA LEU A 27 2.85 -9.52 8.97
C LEU A 27 2.06 -10.78 8.57
N LEU A 28 2.11 -11.18 7.29
CA LEU A 28 1.38 -12.34 6.77
C LEU A 28 2.09 -13.68 6.97
N PHE A 29 3.41 -13.71 6.77
CA PHE A 29 4.15 -14.96 6.59
C PHE A 29 5.23 -15.23 7.64
N THR A 30 5.54 -14.26 8.51
CA THR A 30 6.56 -14.48 9.54
C THR A 30 5.94 -14.85 10.88
N PHE A 31 6.72 -15.54 11.70
CA PHE A 31 6.40 -15.84 13.10
C PHE A 31 5.96 -14.59 13.89
N VAL A 32 6.42 -13.39 13.50
CA VAL A 32 5.98 -12.12 14.10
C VAL A 32 4.47 -11.91 13.98
N GLY A 33 3.85 -12.32 12.88
CA GLY A 33 2.40 -12.25 12.71
C GLY A 33 1.64 -13.22 13.61
N GLU A 34 2.22 -14.38 13.93
CA GLU A 34 1.63 -15.33 14.89
C GLU A 34 1.80 -14.85 16.33
N TYR A 35 2.99 -14.34 16.71
CA TYR A 35 3.26 -13.79 18.04
C TYR A 35 2.51 -12.49 18.31
N ALA A 36 2.31 -11.64 17.30
CA ALA A 36 1.50 -10.43 17.40
C ALA A 36 -0.01 -10.71 17.42
N GLY A 37 -0.43 -11.98 17.31
CA GLY A 37 -1.84 -12.36 17.34
C GLY A 37 -2.62 -11.91 16.10
N VAL A 38 -1.96 -11.81 14.94
CA VAL A 38 -2.59 -11.34 13.70
C VAL A 38 -3.63 -12.37 13.25
N GLY A 39 -4.90 -12.06 13.51
CA GLY A 39 -6.04 -12.92 13.20
C GLY A 39 -6.32 -13.01 11.71
N VAL A 40 -7.13 -14.00 11.32
CA VAL A 40 -7.50 -14.26 9.91
C VAL A 40 -8.04 -13.01 9.22
N VAL A 41 -8.87 -12.23 9.91
CA VAL A 41 -9.47 -10.98 9.38
C VAL A 41 -8.41 -9.92 9.08
N GLN A 42 -7.41 -9.77 9.95
CA GLN A 42 -6.32 -8.82 9.75
C GLN A 42 -5.41 -9.25 8.59
N ARG A 43 -5.11 -10.55 8.49
CA ARG A 43 -4.36 -11.11 7.35
C ARG A 43 -5.09 -10.85 6.03
N LEU A 44 -6.41 -11.03 5.98
CA LEU A 44 -7.21 -10.72 4.80
C LEU A 44 -7.16 -9.21 4.45
N ALA A 45 -7.25 -8.33 5.43
CA ALA A 45 -7.14 -6.89 5.21
C ALA A 45 -5.76 -6.47 4.65
N ILE A 46 -4.68 -7.01 5.22
CA ILE A 46 -3.31 -6.77 4.74
C ILE A 46 -3.12 -7.32 3.33
N GLY A 47 -3.58 -8.55 3.07
CA GLY A 47 -3.52 -9.17 1.76
C GLY A 47 -4.27 -8.37 0.70
N ALA A 48 -5.47 -7.89 1.02
CA ALA A 48 -6.24 -7.02 0.13
C ALA A 48 -5.49 -5.71 -0.17
N ALA A 49 -4.89 -5.08 0.85
CA ALA A 49 -4.11 -3.87 0.67
C ALA A 49 -2.87 -4.08 -0.23
N LEU A 50 -2.20 -5.23 -0.13
CA LEU A 50 -1.08 -5.60 -1.01
C LEU A 50 -1.55 -5.79 -2.46
N VAL A 51 -2.69 -6.43 -2.68
CA VAL A 51 -3.27 -6.59 -4.03
C VAL A 51 -3.61 -5.23 -4.64
N VAL A 52 -4.13 -4.30 -3.85
CA VAL A 52 -4.36 -2.91 -4.29
C VAL A 52 -3.05 -2.22 -4.65
N ALA A 53 -1.99 -2.39 -3.86
CA ALA A 53 -0.67 -1.83 -4.17
C ALA A 53 -0.11 -2.38 -5.49
N LEU A 54 -0.18 -3.68 -5.72
CA LEU A 54 0.32 -4.32 -6.95
C LEU A 54 -0.51 -3.93 -8.19
N SER A 55 -1.84 -3.90 -8.05
CA SER A 55 -2.72 -3.46 -9.14
C SER A 55 -2.48 -1.99 -9.50
N ALA A 56 -2.15 -1.14 -8.53
CA ALA A 56 -1.78 0.25 -8.78
C ALA A 56 -0.52 0.37 -9.65
N ILE A 57 0.49 -0.49 -9.45
CA ILE A 57 1.67 -0.53 -10.33
C ILE A 57 1.23 -0.91 -11.75
N ALA A 58 0.41 -1.95 -11.91
CA ALA A 58 -0.06 -2.41 -13.23
C ALA A 58 -0.85 -1.32 -13.99
N VAL A 59 -1.72 -0.59 -13.28
CA VAL A 59 -2.56 0.48 -13.84
C VAL A 59 -1.75 1.75 -14.13
N CYS A 60 -0.89 2.18 -13.21
CA CYS A 60 -0.16 3.45 -13.31
C CYS A 60 1.21 3.34 -13.99
N ARG A 61 1.66 2.15 -14.44
CA ARG A 61 2.99 1.98 -15.08
C ARG A 61 3.17 2.82 -16.35
N ARG A 62 2.10 2.97 -17.15
CA ARG A 62 2.19 3.64 -18.47
C ARG A 62 1.75 5.10 -18.42
N ARG A 63 0.64 5.38 -17.76
CA ARG A 63 0.02 6.71 -17.68
C ARG A 63 -0.72 6.85 -16.35
N PRO A 64 -0.94 8.09 -15.86
CA PRO A 64 -1.80 8.28 -14.70
C PRO A 64 -3.24 7.91 -15.08
N PRO A 65 -4.01 7.32 -14.16
CA PRO A 65 -5.40 6.97 -14.41
C PRO A 65 -6.25 8.25 -14.55
N GLU A 66 -7.20 8.23 -15.48
CA GLU A 66 -8.09 9.36 -15.79
C GLU A 66 -9.56 8.92 -15.70
N GLY A 67 -10.47 9.89 -15.50
CA GLY A 67 -11.91 9.64 -15.42
C GLY A 67 -12.29 8.56 -14.40
N HIS A 68 -13.10 7.59 -14.83
CA HIS A 68 -13.62 6.51 -14.00
C HIS A 68 -12.53 5.60 -13.39
N VAL A 69 -11.41 5.41 -14.09
CA VAL A 69 -10.31 4.58 -13.57
C VAL A 69 -9.65 5.26 -12.37
N ARG A 70 -9.55 6.59 -12.39
CA ARG A 70 -9.00 7.35 -11.26
C ARG A 70 -9.88 7.23 -10.02
N THR A 71 -11.19 7.29 -10.17
CA THR A 71 -12.14 7.11 -9.06
C THR A 71 -12.10 5.69 -8.52
N ALA A 72 -12.00 4.67 -9.38
CA ALA A 72 -11.86 3.28 -8.96
C ALA A 72 -10.56 3.05 -8.16
N VAL A 73 -9.42 3.53 -8.67
CA VAL A 73 -8.12 3.43 -7.98
C VAL A 73 -8.18 4.15 -6.64
N ARG A 74 -8.71 5.39 -6.60
CA ARG A 74 -8.90 6.13 -5.35
C ARG A 74 -9.76 5.34 -4.37
N GLY A 75 -10.90 4.83 -4.80
CA GLY A 75 -11.80 4.03 -3.97
C GLY A 75 -11.11 2.80 -3.38
N ALA A 76 -10.36 2.06 -4.20
CA ALA A 76 -9.61 0.88 -3.76
C ALA A 76 -8.57 1.23 -2.68
N PHE A 77 -7.81 2.32 -2.86
CA PHE A 77 -6.85 2.78 -1.85
C PHE A 77 -7.55 3.21 -0.55
N PHE A 78 -8.61 4.02 -0.63
CA PHE A 78 -9.36 4.43 0.57
C PHE A 78 -9.98 3.25 1.32
N ALA A 79 -10.54 2.28 0.59
CA ALA A 79 -11.04 1.04 1.18
C ALA A 79 -9.92 0.25 1.86
N SER A 80 -8.73 0.18 1.25
CA SER A 80 -7.58 -0.48 1.86
C SER A 80 -7.10 0.22 3.14
N TYR A 81 -7.10 1.56 3.19
CA TYR A 81 -6.76 2.31 4.41
C TYR A 81 -7.74 2.01 5.54
N ALA A 82 -9.04 2.00 5.23
CA ALA A 82 -10.09 1.68 6.20
C ALA A 82 -9.95 0.24 6.71
N ALA A 83 -9.70 -0.72 5.80
CA ALA A 83 -9.50 -2.12 6.18
C ALA A 83 -8.28 -2.31 7.09
N VAL A 84 -7.16 -1.63 6.77
CA VAL A 84 -5.94 -1.67 7.59
C VAL A 84 -6.14 -0.97 8.94
N ALA A 85 -6.87 0.15 8.99
CA ALA A 85 -7.18 0.85 10.23
C ALA A 85 -8.10 0.03 11.14
N VAL A 86 -9.13 -0.62 10.58
CA VAL A 86 -10.01 -1.54 11.33
C VAL A 86 -9.21 -2.75 11.80
N ALA A 87 -8.34 -3.31 10.96
CA ALA A 87 -7.42 -4.38 11.36
C ALA A 87 -6.55 -3.95 12.55
N ALA A 88 -5.99 -2.73 12.52
CA ALA A 88 -5.22 -2.18 13.63
C ALA A 88 -6.05 -2.06 14.91
N ALA A 89 -7.28 -1.53 14.83
CA ALA A 89 -8.18 -1.38 15.96
C ALA A 89 -8.61 -2.72 16.60
N LEU A 90 -8.61 -3.81 15.83
CA LEU A 90 -8.90 -5.16 16.31
C LEU A 90 -7.68 -5.86 16.93
N THR A 91 -6.50 -5.25 16.92
CA THR A 91 -5.24 -5.83 17.45
C THR A 91 -5.14 -5.74 18.98
N THR A 92 -6.21 -5.33 19.68
CA THR A 92 -6.26 -4.99 21.11
C THR A 92 -6.22 -6.18 22.08
N ARG A 93 -5.74 -7.34 21.65
CA ARG A 93 -5.78 -8.58 22.45
C ARG A 93 -4.42 -9.02 22.99
N ASN A 94 -3.35 -8.29 22.70
CA ASN A 94 -1.99 -8.67 23.09
C ASN A 94 -1.20 -7.44 23.55
N GLU A 95 -1.34 -7.10 24.84
CA GLU A 95 -0.77 -5.89 25.47
C GLU A 95 0.73 -5.69 25.19
N ASN A 96 1.50 -6.77 25.02
CA ASN A 96 2.94 -6.70 24.74
C ASN A 96 3.29 -6.28 23.31
N TRP A 97 2.38 -6.47 22.34
CA TRP A 97 2.63 -6.18 20.92
C TRP A 97 1.84 -4.98 20.40
N GLU A 98 0.94 -4.40 21.19
CA GLU A 98 0.17 -3.21 20.79
C GLU A 98 1.07 -2.01 20.49
N ILE A 99 2.08 -1.76 21.33
CA ILE A 99 3.04 -0.67 21.16
C ILE A 99 3.81 -0.78 19.83
N LEU A 100 4.10 -2.00 19.38
CA LEU A 100 4.86 -2.22 18.16
C LEU A 100 3.97 -2.36 16.91
N SER A 101 2.77 -2.93 17.04
CA SER A 101 1.87 -3.20 15.92
C SER A 101 1.20 -1.94 15.38
N ILE A 102 0.78 -1.03 16.26
CA ILE A 102 0.17 0.25 15.88
C ILE A 102 1.04 1.06 14.89
N PRO A 103 2.33 1.36 15.18
CA PRO A 103 3.15 2.12 14.26
C PRO A 103 3.41 1.38 12.94
N ILE A 104 3.44 0.04 12.94
CA ILE A 104 3.57 -0.77 11.71
C ILE A 104 2.34 -0.59 10.81
N TYR A 105 1.12 -0.63 11.37
CA TYR A 105 -0.10 -0.39 10.60
C TYR A 105 -0.16 1.04 10.04
N PHE A 106 0.26 2.05 10.82
CA PHE A 106 0.38 3.42 10.32
C PHE A 106 1.41 3.53 9.20
N MET A 107 2.57 2.90 9.34
CA MET A 107 3.60 2.85 8.30
C MET A 107 3.06 2.22 7.01
N LEU A 108 2.26 1.15 7.12
CA LEU A 108 1.60 0.53 5.97
C LEU A 108 0.62 1.49 5.28
N ILE A 109 -0.21 2.21 6.06
CA ILE A 109 -1.14 3.21 5.52
C ILE A 109 -0.38 4.35 4.81
N PHE A 110 0.65 4.92 5.45
CA PHE A 110 1.44 6.00 4.85
C PHE A 110 2.18 5.57 3.60
N SER A 111 2.73 4.36 3.57
CA SER A 111 3.42 3.84 2.39
C SER A 111 2.47 3.56 1.23
N LEU A 112 1.27 3.02 1.49
CA LEU A 112 0.21 2.91 0.49
C LEU A 112 -0.24 4.29 0.00
N HIS A 113 -0.31 5.29 0.89
CA HIS A 113 -0.65 6.67 0.53
C HIS A 113 0.39 7.30 -0.39
N ALA A 114 1.68 7.12 -0.09
CA ALA A 114 2.77 7.58 -0.94
C ALA A 114 2.73 6.91 -2.33
N LEU A 115 2.42 5.61 -2.38
CA LEU A 115 2.24 4.88 -3.63
C LEU A 115 1.05 5.44 -4.43
N TYR A 116 -0.09 5.69 -3.77
CA TYR A 116 -1.26 6.31 -4.39
C TYR A 116 -0.93 7.69 -4.96
N GLU A 117 -0.30 8.58 -4.18
CA GLU A 117 0.12 9.89 -4.66
C GLU A 117 0.99 9.79 -5.91
N ARG A 118 1.97 8.88 -5.90
CA ARG A 118 2.84 8.67 -7.05
C ARG A 118 2.11 8.08 -8.25
N CYS A 119 1.09 7.24 -8.02
CA CYS A 119 0.23 6.68 -9.05
C CYS A 119 -0.53 7.79 -9.80
N ILE A 120 -1.09 8.75 -9.06
CA ILE A 120 -1.98 9.79 -9.60
C ILE A 120 -1.25 11.05 -10.07
N ARG A 121 -0.04 11.34 -9.59
CA ARG A 121 0.72 12.51 -10.03
C ARG A 121 0.99 12.40 -11.54
N ARG A 122 0.61 13.44 -12.29
CA ARG A 122 1.16 13.68 -13.62
C ARG A 122 2.61 14.13 -13.40
N PHE A 123 3.56 13.47 -14.06
CA PHE A 123 4.89 14.03 -14.19
C PHE A 123 4.73 15.28 -15.04
N GLU A 124 4.78 16.45 -14.41
CA GLU A 124 5.16 17.65 -15.14
C GLU A 124 6.59 17.40 -15.61
N THR A 125 6.81 17.55 -16.91
CA THR A 125 8.12 17.40 -17.55
C THR A 125 9.16 18.12 -16.70
N PHE A 126 10.22 17.41 -16.29
CA PHE A 126 11.37 18.01 -15.61
C PHE A 126 11.82 19.25 -16.40
N GLY A 127 11.69 20.45 -15.82
CA GLY A 127 12.10 21.71 -16.44
C GLY A 127 10.96 22.60 -16.92
N LYS A 128 10.15 23.11 -15.98
CA LYS A 128 9.57 24.44 -16.09
C LYS A 128 10.14 25.30 -14.98
#